data_AF-A0A973T870-F1
#
_entry.id   AF-A0A973T870-F1
#
_cell.length_a   1.000
_cell.length_b   1.000
_cell.length_c   1.000
_cell.angle_alpha   90.00
_cell.angle_beta   90.00
_cell.angle_gamma   90.00
#
_symmetry.space_group_name_H-M   'P 1'
#
loop_
_entity.id
_entity.type
_entity.pdbx_description
1 polymer ?
#
loop_
_entity_poly.entity_id
_entity_poly.type
_entity_poly.pdbx_seq_one_letter_code
_entity_poly.pdbx_strand_id
1 'polypeptide(L)'
;MIKPKWRGWIHTVTAPLALAAGIILVVLAPTMDRKITSAIYAATGVMLFGVSAVYHRGNWSPPVKRVLKRLDHTNIMLVIAGSYTPLAWTLLERGQAVLLLWLIWAGAILGVLFRLLWTDAPRWLYVPIYIALGCGALFYLPQFF
;
A
#
# COMPACT_ATOMS: atom_id res chain seq x y z
N MET A 1 5.45 -24.01 14.74
CA MET A 1 4.32 -23.27 14.13
C MET A 1 4.16 -23.67 12.68
N ILE A 2 3.01 -24.22 12.30
CA ILE A 2 2.67 -24.57 10.91
C ILE A 2 2.53 -23.27 10.11
N LYS A 3 3.20 -23.15 8.95
CA LYS A 3 3.07 -21.98 8.06
C LYS A 3 1.64 -21.96 7.50
N PRO A 4 0.82 -20.92 7.75
CA PRO A 4 -0.55 -20.89 7.24
C PRO A 4 -0.53 -20.86 5.71
N LYS A 5 -1.10 -21.90 5.08
CA LYS A 5 -1.02 -22.13 3.62
C LYS A 5 -1.81 -21.10 2.81
N TRP A 6 -2.95 -20.66 3.32
CA TRP A 6 -3.90 -19.79 2.60
C TRP A 6 -3.40 -18.37 2.36
N ARG A 7 -2.62 -17.80 3.29
CA ARG A 7 -2.10 -16.42 3.14
C ARG A 7 -1.26 -16.26 1.88
N GLY A 8 -0.39 -17.23 1.58
CA GLY A 8 0.41 -17.17 0.36
C GLY A 8 -0.43 -17.32 -0.91
N TRP A 9 -1.40 -18.22 -0.91
CA TRP A 9 -2.23 -18.49 -2.08
C TRP A 9 -3.16 -17.33 -2.44
N ILE A 10 -3.80 -16.71 -1.44
CA ILE A 10 -4.67 -15.54 -1.67
C ILE A 10 -3.87 -14.44 -2.37
N HIS A 11 -2.72 -14.04 -1.83
CA HIS A 11 -1.91 -12.98 -2.45
C HIS A 11 -1.35 -13.39 -3.82
N THR A 12 -1.04 -14.68 -4.02
CA THR A 12 -0.55 -15.18 -5.32
C THR A 12 -1.60 -15.06 -6.41
N VAL A 13 -2.86 -15.35 -6.10
CA VAL A 13 -3.98 -15.20 -7.05
C VAL A 13 -4.36 -13.73 -7.20
N THR A 14 -4.35 -12.95 -6.11
CA THR A 14 -4.73 -11.54 -6.17
C THR A 14 -3.70 -10.70 -6.93
N ALA A 15 -2.41 -11.03 -6.92
CA ALA A 15 -1.38 -10.25 -7.63
C ALA A 15 -1.65 -10.07 -9.14
N PRO A 16 -1.87 -11.12 -9.95
CA PRO A 16 -2.22 -10.96 -11.37
C PRO A 16 -3.58 -10.30 -11.58
N LEU A 17 -4.56 -10.55 -10.70
CA LEU A 17 -5.86 -9.87 -10.76
C LEU A 17 -5.73 -8.36 -10.50
N ALA A 18 -4.92 -7.96 -9.51
CA ALA A 18 -4.63 -6.57 -9.21
C ALA A 18 -3.87 -5.90 -10.35
N LEU A 19 -2.95 -6.62 -11.01
CA LEU A 19 -2.27 -6.12 -12.21
C LEU A 19 -3.26 -5.88 -13.35
N ALA A 20 -4.10 -6.86 -13.68
CA ALA A 20 -5.09 -6.74 -14.74
C ALA A 20 -6.10 -5.61 -14.46
N ALA A 21 -6.67 -5.59 -13.25
CA ALA A 21 -7.59 -4.53 -12.82
C ALA A 21 -6.92 -3.15 -12.80
N GLY A 22 -5.66 -3.07 -12.38
CA GLY A 22 -4.88 -1.84 -12.38
C GLY A 22 -4.62 -1.31 -13.79
N ILE A 23 -4.28 -2.19 -14.75
CA ILE A 23 -4.14 -1.81 -16.17
C ILE A 23 -5.47 -1.28 -16.70
N ILE A 24 -6.58 -1.99 -16.44
CA ILE A 24 -7.92 -1.55 -16.87
C ILE A 24 -8.23 -0.17 -16.28
N LEU A 25 -8.00 0.03 -14.99
CA LEU A 25 -8.24 1.32 -14.32
C LEU A 25 -7.44 2.46 -14.97
N VAL A 26 -6.15 2.24 -15.24
CA VAL A 26 -5.28 3.25 -15.87
C VAL A 26 -5.69 3.52 -17.32
N VAL A 27 -6.06 2.50 -18.09
CA VAL A 27 -6.49 2.67 -19.48
C VAL A 27 -7.80 3.45 -19.54
N LEU A 28 -8.76 3.13 -18.67
CA LEU A 28 -10.09 3.75 -18.64
C LEU A 28 -10.13 5.12 -17.95
N ALA A 29 -9.09 5.51 -17.20
CA ALA A 29 -9.04 6.84 -16.59
C ALA A 29 -9.05 7.95 -17.67
N PRO A 30 -9.92 8.97 -17.54
CA PRO A 30 -10.28 9.85 -18.66
C PRO A 30 -9.23 10.93 -18.97
N THR A 31 -8.36 11.26 -18.02
CA THR A 31 -7.38 12.35 -18.13
C THR A 31 -6.01 11.87 -17.67
N MET A 32 -4.94 12.50 -18.16
CA MET A 32 -3.55 12.07 -17.89
C MET A 32 -3.23 12.04 -16.38
N ASP A 33 -3.66 13.05 -15.64
CA ASP A 33 -3.50 13.13 -14.19
C ASP A 33 -4.22 11.98 -13.45
N ARG A 34 -5.43 11.62 -13.88
CA ARG A 34 -6.16 10.46 -13.35
C ARG A 34 -5.50 9.13 -13.73
N LYS A 35 -4.89 9.04 -14.92
CA LYS A 35 -4.09 7.87 -15.32
C LYS A 35 -2.87 7.70 -14.42
N ILE A 36 -2.12 8.79 -14.17
CA ILE A 36 -0.93 8.78 -13.31
C ILE A 36 -1.30 8.39 -11.87
N THR A 37 -2.31 9.03 -11.29
CA THR A 37 -2.73 8.73 -9.91
C THR A 37 -3.29 7.32 -9.76
N SER A 38 -4.03 6.83 -10.75
CA SER A 38 -4.48 5.42 -10.80
C SER A 38 -3.31 4.45 -10.96
N ALA A 39 -2.28 4.81 -11.72
CA ALA A 39 -1.09 3.97 -11.89
C ALA A 39 -0.30 3.83 -10.59
N ILE A 40 -0.23 4.90 -9.78
CA ILE A 40 0.38 4.87 -8.44
C ILE A 40 -0.39 3.88 -7.54
N TYR A 41 -1.73 3.93 -7.53
CA TYR A 41 -2.54 2.97 -6.79
C TYR A 41 -2.34 1.53 -7.29
N ALA A 42 -2.41 1.31 -8.61
CA ALA A 42 -2.20 0.00 -9.22
C ALA A 42 -0.82 -0.58 -8.88
N ALA A 43 0.24 0.23 -8.99
CA ALA A 43 1.61 -0.19 -8.70
C ALA A 43 1.78 -0.60 -7.23
N THR A 44 1.26 0.19 -6.28
CA THR A 44 1.32 -0.14 -4.86
C THR A 44 0.51 -1.39 -4.50
N GLY A 45 -0.65 -1.59 -5.13
CA GLY A 45 -1.44 -2.82 -5.02
C GLY A 45 -0.69 -4.05 -5.53
N VAL A 46 -0.12 -3.99 -6.73
CA VAL A 46 0.68 -5.09 -7.30
C VAL A 46 1.91 -5.38 -6.44
N MET A 47 2.61 -4.35 -5.95
CA MET A 47 3.74 -4.53 -5.02
C MET A 47 3.31 -5.23 -3.73
N LEU A 48 2.19 -4.85 -3.12
CA LEU A 48 1.66 -5.49 -1.92
C LEU A 48 1.41 -6.99 -2.17
N PHE A 49 0.57 -7.32 -3.15
CA PHE A 49 0.20 -8.72 -3.39
C PHE A 49 1.38 -9.55 -3.90
N GLY A 50 2.18 -9.01 -4.80
CA GLY A 50 3.34 -9.69 -5.38
C GLY A 50 4.43 -10.00 -4.34
N VAL A 51 4.85 -9.02 -3.54
CA VAL A 51 5.85 -9.23 -2.50
C VAL A 51 5.35 -10.22 -1.45
N SER A 52 4.09 -10.11 -1.05
CA SER A 52 3.49 -11.02 -0.06
C SER A 52 3.41 -12.46 -0.57
N ALA A 53 3.03 -12.64 -1.84
CA ALA A 53 3.04 -13.93 -2.51
C ALA A 53 4.43 -14.56 -2.48
N VAL A 54 5.46 -13.82 -2.91
CA VAL A 54 6.86 -14.29 -2.92
C VAL A 54 7.31 -14.67 -1.50
N TYR A 55 7.06 -13.80 -0.52
CA TYR A 55 7.40 -14.05 0.88
C TYR A 55 6.76 -15.33 1.45
N HIS A 56 5.47 -15.52 1.22
CA HIS A 56 4.72 -16.64 1.80
C HIS A 56 4.83 -17.94 1.02
N ARG A 57 5.13 -17.92 -0.28
CA ARG A 57 5.22 -19.14 -1.11
C ARG A 57 6.61 -19.77 -1.14
N GLY A 58 7.67 -18.97 -1.06
CA GLY A 58 9.03 -19.51 -1.15
C GLY A 58 9.56 -20.15 0.13
N ASN A 59 10.59 -20.99 -0.04
CA ASN A 59 11.42 -21.55 1.03
C ASN A 59 12.77 -20.84 1.06
N TRP A 60 12.78 -19.67 1.69
CA TRP A 60 13.92 -18.75 1.67
C TRP A 60 14.90 -19.01 2.80
N SER A 61 16.19 -18.77 2.54
CA SER A 61 17.20 -18.72 3.60
C SER A 61 16.85 -17.66 4.66
N PRO A 62 17.32 -17.80 5.91
CA PRO A 62 17.04 -16.83 6.98
C PRO A 62 17.26 -15.35 6.61
N PRO A 63 18.38 -14.95 5.95
CA PRO A 63 18.57 -13.55 5.57
C PRO A 63 17.55 -13.07 4.53
N VAL A 64 17.27 -13.87 3.49
CA VAL A 64 16.29 -13.52 2.45
C VAL A 64 14.88 -13.41 3.02
N LYS A 65 14.49 -14.35 3.89
CA LYS A 65 13.20 -14.32 4.58
C LYS A 65 13.02 -13.06 5.42
N ARG A 66 14.10 -12.57 6.04
CA ARG A 66 14.08 -11.34 6.85
C ARG A 66 13.83 -10.10 5.97
N VAL A 67 14.50 -10.01 4.82
CA VAL A 67 14.29 -8.91 3.85
C VAL A 67 12.87 -8.94 3.28
N LEU A 68 12.40 -10.10 2.81
CA LEU A 68 11.06 -10.25 2.26
C LEU A 68 9.96 -9.92 3.28
N LYS A 69 10.15 -10.33 4.55
CA LYS A 69 9.23 -9.95 5.64
C LYS A 69 9.17 -8.43 5.84
N ARG A 70 10.31 -7.73 5.72
CA ARG A 70 10.34 -6.26 5.83
C ARG A 70 9.57 -5.62 4.70
N LEU A 71 9.87 -6.00 3.45
CA LEU A 71 9.19 -5.50 2.26
C LEU A 71 7.67 -5.74 2.32
N ASP A 72 7.25 -6.96 2.68
CA ASP A 72 5.85 -7.33 2.86
C ASP A 72 5.13 -6.44 3.88
N HIS A 73 5.77 -6.21 5.03
CA HIS A 73 5.21 -5.38 6.09
C HIS A 73 5.22 -3.87 5.79
N THR A 74 6.21 -3.37 5.05
CA THR A 74 6.29 -1.95 4.68
C THR A 74 5.35 -1.59 3.54
N ASN A 75 5.06 -2.54 2.64
CA ASN A 75 4.15 -2.33 1.52
C ASN A 75 2.72 -1.97 1.96
N ILE A 76 2.32 -2.30 3.19
CA ILE A 76 1.04 -1.87 3.76
C ILE A 76 0.94 -0.34 3.82
N MET A 77 2.01 0.36 4.21
CA MET A 77 2.01 1.83 4.25
C MET A 77 1.94 2.43 2.84
N LEU A 78 2.62 1.80 1.88
CA LEU A 78 2.62 2.24 0.49
C LEU A 78 1.26 2.05 -0.18
N VAL A 79 0.58 0.91 0.03
CA VAL A 79 -0.75 0.69 -0.56
C VAL A 79 -1.81 1.58 0.09
N ILE A 80 -1.67 1.91 1.38
CA ILE A 80 -2.51 2.93 2.03
C ILE A 80 -2.32 4.25 1.27
N ALA A 81 -1.11 4.80 1.18
CA ALA A 81 -0.85 6.04 0.45
C ALA A 81 -1.25 6.00 -1.03
N GLY A 82 -1.01 4.87 -1.69
CA GLY A 82 -1.45 4.61 -3.05
C GLY A 82 -2.96 4.71 -3.21
N SER A 83 -3.75 4.17 -2.27
CA SER A 83 -5.22 4.23 -2.32
C SER A 83 -5.76 5.66 -2.17
N TYR A 84 -5.12 6.50 -1.35
CA TYR A 84 -5.47 7.91 -1.22
C TYR A 84 -5.23 8.70 -2.52
N THR A 85 -4.23 8.30 -3.31
CA THR A 85 -3.73 9.10 -4.44
C THR A 85 -4.79 9.43 -5.50
N PRO A 86 -5.46 8.44 -6.14
CA PRO A 86 -6.52 8.75 -7.10
C PRO A 86 -7.79 9.28 -6.43
N LEU A 87 -8.10 8.86 -5.20
CA LEU A 87 -9.30 9.31 -4.48
C LEU A 87 -9.24 10.79 -4.15
N ALA A 88 -8.19 11.23 -3.44
CA ALA A 88 -8.01 12.62 -3.06
C ALA A 88 -7.87 13.50 -4.30
N TRP A 89 -7.10 13.07 -5.30
CA TRP A 89 -6.87 13.87 -6.50
C TRP A 89 -8.13 14.09 -7.36
N THR A 90 -9.06 13.14 -7.32
CA THR A 90 -10.28 13.16 -8.13
C THR A 90 -11.47 13.78 -7.39
N LEU A 91 -11.58 13.56 -6.08
CA LEU A 91 -12.78 13.89 -5.30
C LEU A 91 -12.65 15.16 -4.46
N LEU A 92 -11.43 15.63 -4.17
CA LEU A 92 -11.23 16.84 -3.35
C LEU A 92 -10.87 18.05 -4.19
N GLU A 93 -11.15 19.22 -3.63
CA GLU A 93 -10.56 20.47 -4.09
C GLU A 93 -9.02 20.36 -4.07
N ARG A 94 -8.37 20.94 -5.08
CA ARG A 94 -6.93 20.75 -5.34
C ARG A 94 -6.05 21.02 -4.13
N GLY A 95 -6.33 22.08 -3.36
CA GLY A 95 -5.55 22.41 -2.16
C GLY A 95 -5.64 21.34 -1.07
N GLN A 96 -6.85 20.84 -0.80
CA GLN A 96 -7.09 19.77 0.17
C GLN A 96 -6.49 18.44 -0.30
N ALA A 97 -6.62 18.12 -1.58
CA ALA A 97 -5.99 16.94 -2.18
C ALA A 97 -4.47 16.96 -1.97
N VAL A 98 -3.81 18.08 -2.30
CA VAL A 98 -2.35 18.22 -2.15
C VAL A 98 -1.93 18.08 -0.69
N LEU A 99 -2.63 18.75 0.25
CA LEU A 99 -2.33 18.66 1.67
C LEU A 99 -2.45 17.22 2.19
N LEU A 100 -3.57 16.55 1.91
CA LEU A 100 -3.81 15.17 2.33
C LEU A 100 -2.75 14.22 1.77
N LEU A 101 -2.42 14.36 0.48
CA LEU A 101 -1.41 13.51 -0.15
C LEU A 101 -0.02 13.73 0.44
N TRP A 102 0.37 14.97 0.75
CA TRP A 102 1.64 15.24 1.43
C TRP A 102 1.69 14.57 2.81
N LEU A 103 0.64 14.72 3.62
CA LEU A 103 0.58 14.13 4.96
C LEU A 103 0.67 12.59 4.90
N ILE A 104 -0.12 11.97 4.01
CA ILE A 104 -0.19 10.51 3.91
C ILE A 104 1.11 9.93 3.32
N TRP A 105 1.66 10.51 2.26
CA TRP A 105 2.91 10.03 1.67
C TRP A 105 4.11 10.27 2.59
N ALA A 106 4.19 11.42 3.27
CA ALA A 106 5.24 11.66 4.25
C ALA A 106 5.17 10.65 5.39
N GLY A 107 3.97 10.44 5.97
CA GLY A 107 3.79 9.45 7.03
C GLY A 107 4.05 8.01 6.57
N ALA A 108 3.68 7.65 5.34
CA ALA A 108 4.00 6.35 4.77
C ALA A 108 5.51 6.16 4.59
N ILE A 109 6.22 7.13 4.01
CA ILE A 109 7.68 7.06 3.82
C ILE A 109 8.40 6.99 5.17
N LEU A 110 8.03 7.84 6.13
CA LEU A 110 8.60 7.81 7.47
C LEU A 110 8.34 6.47 8.16
N GLY A 111 7.13 5.91 8.01
CA GLY A 111 6.80 4.60 8.52
C GLY A 111 7.59 3.46 7.87
N VAL A 112 7.82 3.52 6.55
CA VAL A 112 8.67 2.57 5.82
C VAL A 112 10.11 2.65 6.32
N LEU A 113 10.68 3.86 6.40
CA LEU A 113 12.03 4.09 6.91
C LEU A 113 12.17 3.58 8.34
N PHE A 114 11.23 3.93 9.22
CA PHE A 114 11.18 3.44 10.60
C PHE A 114 11.26 1.90 10.67
N ARG A 115 10.51 1.19 9.82
CA ARG A 115 10.48 -0.28 9.76
C ARG A 115 11.74 -0.90 9.15
N LEU A 116 12.39 -0.20 8.23
CA LEU A 116 13.63 -0.64 7.61
C LEU A 116 14.83 -0.43 8.55
N LEU A 117 14.84 0.68 9.29
CA LEU A 117 15.91 1.06 10.22
C LEU A 117 15.78 0.37 11.58
N TRP A 118 14.56 0.17 12.11
CA TRP A 118 14.31 -0.52 13.38
C TRP A 118 13.60 -1.86 13.15
N THR A 119 14.42 -2.90 13.08
CA THR A 119 14.01 -4.20 12.53
C THR A 119 13.20 -5.06 13.50
N ASP A 120 13.37 -4.81 14.80
CA ASP A 120 12.74 -5.53 15.90
C ASP A 120 11.71 -4.65 16.62
N ALA A 121 11.25 -3.57 15.97
CA ALA A 121 10.24 -2.67 16.51
C ALA A 121 8.98 -3.47 16.95
N PRO A 122 8.46 -3.23 18.16
CA PRO A 122 7.37 -4.03 18.72
C PRO A 122 6.04 -3.77 18.00
N ARG A 123 5.16 -4.79 18.00
CA ARG A 123 3.88 -4.75 17.25
C ARG A 123 2.98 -3.59 17.63
N TRP A 124 2.92 -3.27 18.91
CA TRP A 124 2.08 -2.21 19.44
C TRP A 124 2.47 -0.82 18.93
N LEU A 125 3.70 -0.63 18.43
CA LEU A 125 4.17 0.68 17.96
C LEU A 125 3.76 0.95 16.51
N TYR A 126 3.96 0.00 15.61
CA TYR A 126 3.72 0.22 14.19
C TYR A 126 2.26 -0.02 13.76
N VAL A 127 1.48 -0.81 14.51
CA VAL A 127 0.07 -1.05 14.19
C VAL A 127 -0.77 0.24 14.29
N PRO A 128 -0.66 1.05 15.36
CA PRO A 128 -1.34 2.35 15.43
C PRO A 128 -0.96 3.30 14.29
N ILE A 129 0.28 3.28 13.82
CA ILE A 129 0.72 4.09 12.68
C ILE A 129 -0.07 3.71 11.41
N TYR A 130 -0.25 2.42 11.16
CA TYR A 130 -1.08 1.95 10.03
C TYR A 130 -2.53 2.42 10.16
N ILE A 131 -3.10 2.35 11.36
CA ILE A 131 -4.47 2.75 11.63
C ILE A 131 -4.62 4.27 11.43
N ALA A 132 -3.72 5.07 12.00
CA ALA A 132 -3.73 6.52 11.85
C ALA A 132 -3.62 6.96 10.39
N LEU A 133 -2.69 6.38 9.62
CA LEU A 133 -2.59 6.62 8.18
C LEU A 133 -3.85 6.16 7.44
N GLY A 134 -4.38 4.99 7.78
CA GLY A 134 -5.60 4.45 7.17
C GLY A 134 -6.84 5.30 7.43
N CYS A 135 -6.91 5.98 8.56
CA CYS A 135 -8.06 6.81 8.96
C CYS A 135 -8.01 8.26 8.44
N GLY A 136 -6.94 8.69 7.76
CA GLY A 136 -6.82 10.07 7.26
C GLY A 136 -7.99 10.52 6.37
N ALA A 137 -8.59 9.63 5.60
CA ALA A 137 -9.71 9.87 4.69
C ALA A 137 -11.00 10.16 5.44
N LEU A 138 -11.12 9.67 6.69
CA LEU A 138 -12.33 9.86 7.49
C LEU A 138 -12.59 11.35 7.77
N PHE A 139 -11.52 12.15 7.90
CA PHE A 139 -11.62 13.60 8.06
C PHE A 139 -12.09 14.32 6.78
N TYR A 140 -12.03 13.63 5.64
CA TYR A 140 -12.40 14.14 4.33
C TYR A 140 -13.69 13.50 3.76
N LEU A 141 -14.35 12.63 4.55
CA LEU A 141 -15.58 11.95 4.13
C LEU A 141 -16.70 12.92 3.71
N PRO A 142 -16.99 14.00 4.44
CA PRO A 142 -18.04 14.94 4.04
C PRO A 142 -17.78 15.66 2.71
N GLN A 143 -16.51 15.75 2.27
CA GLN A 143 -16.13 16.40 1.03
C GLN A 143 -16.12 15.45 -0.17
N PHE A 144 -16.31 14.14 0.06
CA PHE A 144 -16.41 13.14 -1.01
C PHE A 144 -17.82 12.98 -1.58
N PHE A 145 -18.84 13.54 -0.92
CA PHE A 145 -20.27 13.46 -1.28
C PHE A 145 -20.87 14.87 -1.37
#